data_AF-A0A7X9YEV4-F1
#
_entry.id   AF-A0A7X9YEV4-F1
#
_cell.length_a   1.000
_cell.length_b   1.000
_cell.length_c   1.000
_cell.angle_alpha   90.00
_cell.angle_beta   90.00
_cell.angle_gamma   90.00
#
_symmetry.space_group_name_H-M   'P 1'
#
loop_
_entity.id
_entity.type
_entity.pdbx_description
1 polymer ?
#
loop_
_entity_poly.entity_id
_entity_poly.type
_entity_poly.pdbx_seq_one_letter_code
_entity_poly.pdbx_strand_id
1 'polypeptide(L)'
;MRYLFLLLLIPFYSFAEINLPLQKELIEMEIEDQHIRNKIGEAGWQSPPKALLEQMMKIDESNTGKLKAIIKKHHWVTKDLVGVKGVEAAFLVIQHSPDVAFKVKMLPYLKQSYLNGEGVSGQQVALLTDRALIAQGKKQIYGTQADVSEGKVVFSPIEDETNVDIRREEMNMPSLDFYLKIMEKMYGIKEHPEIVLN
;
A
#
# COMPACT_ATOMS: atom_id res chain seq x y z
N MET A 1 -11.75 57.76 32.03
CA MET A 1 -12.20 56.76 31.03
C MET A 1 -11.08 55.78 30.80
N ARG A 2 -11.24 54.50 31.20
CA ARG A 2 -10.21 53.46 31.05
C ARG A 2 -10.66 52.53 29.91
N TYR A 3 -10.02 52.63 28.74
CA TYR A 3 -10.33 51.77 27.60
C TYR A 3 -9.66 50.41 27.80
N LEU A 4 -10.48 49.36 27.91
CA LEU A 4 -10.04 47.97 27.96
C LEU A 4 -9.91 47.46 26.51
N PHE A 5 -8.69 47.24 26.04
CA PHE A 5 -8.44 46.61 24.73
C PHE A 5 -8.57 45.09 24.90
N LEU A 6 -9.61 44.50 24.32
CA LEU A 6 -9.73 43.05 24.18
C LEU A 6 -8.93 42.61 22.94
N LEU A 7 -7.78 41.98 23.16
CA LEU A 7 -7.03 41.30 22.11
C LEU A 7 -7.68 39.94 21.83
N LEU A 8 -8.47 39.86 20.75
CA LEU A 8 -8.96 38.60 20.20
C LEU A 8 -7.79 37.90 19.49
N LEU A 9 -7.24 36.87 20.13
CA LEU A 9 -6.31 35.93 19.50
C LEU A 9 -7.10 35.05 18.52
N ILE A 10 -7.01 35.36 17.22
CA ILE A 10 -7.49 34.47 16.16
C ILE A 10 -6.41 33.40 15.94
N PRO A 11 -6.67 32.11 16.18
CA PRO A 11 -5.71 31.07 15.87
C PRO A 11 -5.51 31.01 14.36
N PHE A 12 -4.29 31.35 13.91
CA PHE A 12 -3.86 31.06 12.54
C PHE A 12 -3.72 29.55 12.38
N TYR A 13 -4.73 28.92 11.79
CA TYR A 13 -4.56 27.58 11.24
C TYR A 13 -3.62 27.69 10.03
N SER A 14 -2.35 27.38 10.24
CA SER A 14 -1.42 27.13 9.12
C SER A 14 -1.85 25.81 8.50
N PHE A 15 -2.49 25.87 7.32
CA PHE A 15 -2.53 24.71 6.45
C PHE A 15 -1.07 24.41 6.08
N ALA A 16 -0.57 23.24 6.44
CA ALA A 16 0.71 22.78 5.94
C ALA A 16 0.57 22.63 4.41
N GLU A 17 1.31 23.43 3.65
CA GLU A 17 1.36 23.27 2.21
C GLU A 17 2.03 21.93 1.88
N ILE A 18 1.43 21.17 0.97
CA ILE A 18 1.99 19.92 0.47
C ILE A 18 3.39 20.18 -0.07
N ASN A 19 4.35 19.34 0.32
CA ASN A 19 5.69 19.33 -0.25
C ASN A 19 5.64 18.71 -1.65
N LEU A 20 5.31 19.53 -2.65
CA LEU A 20 5.19 19.11 -4.05
C LEU A 20 6.47 18.46 -4.60
N PRO A 21 7.69 18.96 -4.32
CA PRO A 21 8.92 18.26 -4.72
C PRO A 21 9.02 16.84 -4.19
N LEU A 22 8.74 16.62 -2.90
CA LEU A 22 8.81 15.28 -2.30
C LEU A 22 7.68 14.37 -2.80
N GLN A 23 6.46 14.89 -2.97
CA GLN A 23 5.37 14.16 -3.59
C GLN A 23 5.76 13.70 -5.00
N LYS A 24 6.34 14.59 -5.80
CA LYS A 24 6.78 14.26 -7.15
C LYS A 24 7.85 13.17 -7.14
N GLU A 25 8.83 13.26 -6.26
CA GLU A 25 9.87 12.23 -6.09
C GLU A 25 9.26 10.85 -5.79
N LEU A 26 8.31 10.77 -4.86
CA LEU A 26 7.62 9.53 -4.52
C LEU A 26 6.84 8.95 -5.70
N ILE A 27 6.09 9.79 -6.42
CA ILE A 27 5.32 9.37 -7.60
C ILE A 27 6.25 8.89 -8.73
N GLU A 28 7.40 9.52 -8.93
CA GLU A 28 8.39 9.05 -9.92
C GLU A 28 8.93 7.66 -9.57
N MET A 29 9.14 7.37 -8.27
CA MET A 29 9.53 6.03 -7.80
C MET A 29 8.43 4.99 -8.07
N GLU A 30 7.17 5.33 -7.84
CA GLU A 30 6.02 4.48 -8.18
C GLU A 30 5.93 4.22 -9.68
N ILE A 31 6.08 5.26 -10.52
CA ILE A 31 6.03 5.12 -11.98
C ILE A 31 7.10 4.14 -12.46
N GLU A 32 8.33 4.24 -11.93
CA GLU A 32 9.41 3.32 -12.28
C GLU A 32 9.10 1.86 -11.85
N ASP A 33 8.60 1.68 -10.63
CA ASP A 33 8.18 0.39 -10.08
C ASP A 33 7.04 -0.26 -10.90
N GLN A 34 5.98 0.49 -11.20
CA GLN A 34 4.84 -0.03 -11.95
C GLN A 34 5.19 -0.28 -13.42
N HIS A 35 6.04 0.55 -14.02
CA HIS A 35 6.44 0.39 -15.43
C HIS A 35 7.14 -0.94 -15.70
N ILE A 36 8.09 -1.34 -14.85
CA ILE A 36 8.78 -2.63 -15.03
C ILE A 36 7.83 -3.81 -14.78
N ARG A 37 6.91 -3.69 -13.82
CA ARG A 37 5.90 -4.71 -13.54
C ARG A 37 4.90 -4.87 -14.69
N ASN A 38 4.50 -3.77 -15.33
CA ASN A 38 3.64 -3.80 -16.51
C ASN A 38 4.32 -4.52 -17.68
N LYS A 39 5.60 -4.21 -17.94
CA LYS A 39 6.39 -4.94 -18.96
C LYS A 39 6.49 -6.43 -18.68
N ILE A 40 6.64 -6.82 -17.42
CA ILE A 40 6.64 -8.23 -17.03
C ILE A 40 5.24 -8.83 -17.26
N GLY A 41 4.18 -8.11 -16.91
CA GLY A 41 2.80 -8.52 -17.17
C GLY A 41 2.52 -8.77 -18.65
N GLU A 42 2.95 -7.86 -19.53
CA GLU A 42 2.85 -8.01 -20.99
C GLU A 42 3.62 -9.23 -21.51
N ALA A 43 4.78 -9.54 -20.91
CA ALA A 43 5.57 -10.72 -21.24
C ALA A 43 5.06 -12.02 -20.59
N GLY A 44 4.18 -11.91 -19.58
CA GLY A 44 3.63 -13.01 -18.80
C GLY A 44 4.39 -13.29 -17.49
N TRP A 45 3.69 -13.20 -16.36
CA TRP A 45 4.23 -13.46 -15.01
C TRP A 45 4.60 -14.93 -14.74
N GLN A 46 4.12 -15.88 -15.54
CA GLN A 46 4.38 -17.31 -15.36
C GLN A 46 5.80 -17.73 -15.78
N SER A 47 6.39 -17.01 -16.74
CA SER A 47 7.76 -17.26 -17.22
C SER A 47 8.41 -15.94 -17.64
N PRO A 48 8.59 -15.00 -16.71
CA PRO A 48 9.03 -13.65 -17.03
C PRO A 48 10.49 -13.66 -17.53
N PRO A 49 10.84 -12.81 -18.51
CA PRO A 49 12.21 -12.69 -18.99
C PRO A 49 13.18 -12.36 -17.84
N LYS A 50 14.25 -13.15 -17.70
CA LYS A 50 15.26 -12.98 -16.64
C LYS A 50 15.80 -11.55 -16.56
N ALA A 51 16.05 -10.90 -17.71
CA ALA A 51 16.52 -9.52 -17.75
C ALA A 51 15.53 -8.51 -17.14
N LEU A 52 14.22 -8.73 -17.31
CA LEU A 52 13.19 -7.88 -16.70
C LEU A 52 13.09 -8.11 -15.19
N LEU A 53 13.24 -9.37 -14.73
CA LEU A 53 13.30 -9.67 -13.30
C LEU A 53 14.52 -9.02 -12.63
N GLU A 54 15.70 -9.12 -13.24
CA GLU A 54 16.91 -8.47 -12.74
C GLU A 54 16.78 -6.95 -12.70
N GLN A 55 16.11 -6.35 -13.70
CA GLN A 55 15.82 -4.93 -13.71
C GLN A 55 14.84 -4.53 -12.60
N MET A 56 13.78 -5.32 -12.41
CA MET A 56 12.79 -5.10 -11.33
C MET A 56 13.45 -5.15 -9.96
N MET A 57 14.29 -6.16 -9.69
CA MET A 57 15.01 -6.25 -8.40
C MET A 57 15.91 -5.04 -8.16
N LYS A 58 16.62 -4.55 -9.18
CA LYS A 58 17.45 -3.34 -9.06
C LYS A 58 16.62 -2.10 -8.76
N ILE A 59 15.45 -1.96 -9.39
CA ILE A 59 14.51 -0.87 -9.12
C ILE A 59 13.99 -0.97 -7.68
N ASP A 60 13.53 -2.15 -7.25
CA ASP A 60 13.00 -2.39 -5.91
C ASP A 60 14.05 -2.09 -4.82
N GLU A 61 15.31 -2.50 -5.02
CA GLU A 61 16.44 -2.21 -4.12
C GLU A 61 16.76 -0.70 -4.06
N SER A 62 16.85 -0.05 -5.22
CA SER A 62 17.10 1.39 -5.33
C SER A 62 16.00 2.20 -4.63
N ASN A 63 14.74 1.90 -4.93
CA ASN A 63 13.59 2.55 -4.35
C ASN A 63 13.50 2.32 -2.84
N THR A 64 13.80 1.11 -2.37
CA THR A 64 13.91 0.81 -0.93
C THR A 64 14.95 1.71 -0.26
N GLY A 65 16.13 1.89 -0.86
CA GLY A 65 17.18 2.76 -0.35
C GLY A 65 16.74 4.22 -0.25
N LYS A 66 16.13 4.75 -1.32
CA LYS A 66 15.59 6.12 -1.37
C LYS A 66 14.52 6.34 -0.32
N LEU A 67 13.53 5.45 -0.22
CA LEU A 67 12.44 5.60 0.74
C LEU A 67 12.94 5.53 2.19
N LYS A 68 13.90 4.67 2.50
CA LYS A 68 14.54 4.66 3.84
C LYS A 68 15.20 6.00 4.15
N ALA A 69 15.83 6.66 3.18
CA ALA A 69 16.43 7.97 3.37
C ALA A 69 15.37 9.06 3.60
N ILE A 70 14.27 9.02 2.83
CA ILE A 70 13.10 9.90 3.01
C ILE A 70 12.53 9.72 4.42
N ILE A 71 12.28 8.48 4.85
CA ILE A 71 11.72 8.18 6.18
C ILE A 71 12.68 8.60 7.30
N LYS A 72 13.99 8.45 7.11
CA LYS A 72 14.97 8.94 8.09
C LYS A 72 14.90 10.46 8.29
N LYS A 73 14.56 11.21 7.24
CA LYS A 73 14.48 12.68 7.27
C LYS A 73 13.11 13.20 7.69
N HIS A 74 12.04 12.54 7.26
CA HIS A 74 10.66 13.03 7.37
C HIS A 74 9.78 12.20 8.31
N HIS A 75 10.29 11.12 8.89
CA HIS A 75 9.48 10.03 9.46
C HIS A 75 8.58 9.41 8.38
N TRP A 76 7.56 8.65 8.79
CA TRP A 76 6.55 8.21 7.84
C TRP A 76 5.88 9.42 7.18
N VAL A 77 5.76 9.40 5.85
CA VAL A 77 5.14 10.49 5.10
C VAL A 77 3.62 10.41 5.23
N THR A 78 2.97 11.53 5.55
CA THR A 78 1.51 11.61 5.71
C THR A 78 0.89 12.39 4.54
N LYS A 79 -0.43 12.29 4.39
CA LYS A 79 -1.18 13.02 3.35
C LYS A 79 -0.99 14.54 3.46
N ASP A 80 -0.74 15.06 4.65
CA ASP A 80 -0.52 16.50 4.86
C ASP A 80 0.84 16.93 4.29
N LEU A 81 1.84 16.03 4.33
CA LEU A 81 3.17 16.31 3.78
C LEU A 81 3.23 16.07 2.27
N VAL A 82 2.66 14.98 1.77
CA VAL A 82 2.87 14.53 0.37
C VAL A 82 1.58 14.25 -0.40
N GLY A 83 0.41 14.59 0.15
CA GLY A 83 -0.89 14.21 -0.41
C GLY A 83 -1.15 12.70 -0.36
N VAL A 84 -2.40 12.29 -0.63
CA VAL A 84 -2.77 10.86 -0.65
C VAL A 84 -1.94 10.08 -1.67
N LYS A 85 -1.75 10.64 -2.88
CA LYS A 85 -0.94 10.01 -3.94
C LYS A 85 0.51 9.76 -3.52
N GLY A 86 1.12 10.68 -2.78
CA GLY A 86 2.49 10.47 -2.28
C GLY A 86 2.56 9.36 -1.22
N VAL A 87 1.52 9.23 -0.39
CA VAL A 87 1.41 8.14 0.59
C VAL A 87 1.22 6.79 -0.11
N GLU A 88 0.37 6.74 -1.14
CA GLU A 88 0.15 5.55 -1.97
C GLU A 88 1.45 5.11 -2.67
N ALA A 89 2.17 6.04 -3.27
CA ALA A 89 3.47 5.79 -3.90
C ALA A 89 4.50 5.25 -2.89
N ALA A 90 4.60 5.88 -1.72
CA ALA A 90 5.48 5.42 -0.63
C ALA A 90 5.11 4.01 -0.15
N PHE A 91 3.82 3.71 -0.06
CA PHE A 91 3.34 2.37 0.31
C PHE A 91 3.76 1.31 -0.71
N LEU A 92 3.61 1.56 -2.01
CA LEU A 92 3.99 0.58 -3.05
C LEU A 92 5.47 0.22 -2.98
N VAL A 93 6.33 1.20 -2.71
CA VAL A 93 7.77 0.96 -2.51
C VAL A 93 8.02 0.08 -1.27
N ILE A 94 7.26 0.24 -0.18
CA ILE A 94 7.35 -0.67 0.97
C ILE A 94 6.88 -2.08 0.58
N GLN A 95 5.72 -2.18 -0.06
CA GLN A 95 5.11 -3.45 -0.47
C GLN A 95 6.05 -4.28 -1.34
N HIS A 96 6.74 -3.64 -2.27
CA HIS A 96 7.66 -4.26 -3.23
C HIS A 96 9.11 -4.37 -2.73
N SER A 97 9.43 -3.80 -1.57
CA SER A 97 10.77 -3.90 -1.00
C SER A 97 11.21 -5.36 -0.82
N PRO A 98 12.45 -5.72 -1.22
CA PRO A 98 13.02 -7.04 -0.94
C PRO A 98 13.41 -7.18 0.54
N ASP A 99 13.48 -6.07 1.29
CA ASP A 99 13.82 -6.08 2.71
C ASP A 99 12.60 -6.41 3.58
N VAL A 100 12.49 -7.68 3.98
CA VAL A 100 11.43 -8.17 4.86
C VAL A 100 11.45 -7.48 6.23
N ALA A 101 12.63 -7.21 6.79
CA ALA A 101 12.74 -6.55 8.08
C ALA A 101 12.23 -5.10 8.02
N PHE A 102 12.50 -4.41 6.91
CA PHE A 102 11.95 -3.07 6.67
C PHE A 102 10.41 -3.10 6.55
N LYS A 103 9.84 -4.04 5.80
CA LYS A 103 8.38 -4.22 5.71
C LYS A 103 7.74 -4.41 7.08
N VAL A 104 8.28 -5.34 7.88
CA VAL A 104 7.80 -5.61 9.24
C VAL A 104 7.93 -4.36 10.13
N LYS A 105 9.05 -3.65 10.03
CA LYS A 105 9.29 -2.41 10.79
C LYS A 105 8.29 -1.30 10.44
N MET A 106 7.81 -1.25 9.20
CA MET A 106 6.86 -0.22 8.74
C MET A 106 5.41 -0.46 9.16
N LEU A 107 5.01 -1.71 9.46
CA LEU A 107 3.65 -2.05 9.87
C LEU A 107 3.04 -1.16 10.96
N PRO A 108 3.70 -0.91 12.12
CA PRO A 108 3.13 -0.05 13.16
C PRO A 108 2.90 1.39 12.67
N TYR A 109 3.77 1.92 11.80
CA TYR A 109 3.61 3.27 11.25
C TYR A 109 2.44 3.34 10.27
N LEU A 110 2.30 2.35 9.38
CA LEU A 110 1.16 2.29 8.47
C LEU A 110 -0.16 2.12 9.21
N LYS A 111 -0.19 1.28 10.26
CA LYS A 111 -1.37 1.11 11.11
C LYS A 111 -1.75 2.42 11.79
N GLN A 112 -0.78 3.13 12.38
CA GLN A 112 -1.04 4.42 13.01
C GLN A 112 -1.52 5.46 11.99
N SER A 113 -0.92 5.48 10.80
CA SER A 113 -1.30 6.38 9.72
C SER A 113 -2.74 6.14 9.26
N TYR A 114 -3.17 4.89 9.14
CA TYR A 114 -4.57 4.54 8.87
C TYR A 114 -5.50 5.03 9.99
N LEU A 115 -5.18 4.74 11.26
CA LEU A 115 -5.99 5.15 12.42
C LEU A 115 -6.12 6.68 12.54
N ASN A 116 -5.09 7.42 12.13
CA ASN A 116 -5.08 8.88 12.13
C ASN A 116 -5.72 9.49 10.86
N GLY A 117 -6.08 8.68 9.87
CA GLY A 117 -6.57 9.16 8.58
C GLY A 117 -5.52 9.91 7.77
N GLU A 118 -4.24 9.56 7.90
CA GLU A 118 -3.08 10.21 7.30
C GLU A 118 -2.75 9.73 5.88
N GLY A 119 -3.70 9.07 5.21
CA GLY A 119 -3.59 8.69 3.79
C GLY A 119 -3.36 7.21 3.52
N VAL A 120 -2.94 6.43 4.53
CA VAL A 120 -2.87 4.97 4.40
C VAL A 120 -4.27 4.36 4.51
N SER A 121 -4.62 3.47 3.59
CA SER A 121 -5.91 2.75 3.61
C SER A 121 -5.84 1.45 4.42
N GLY A 122 -6.99 0.94 4.84
CA GLY A 122 -7.02 -0.35 5.55
C GLY A 122 -6.56 -1.51 4.68
N GLN A 123 -6.84 -1.47 3.37
CA GLN A 123 -6.32 -2.43 2.38
C GLN A 123 -4.79 -2.45 2.35
N GLN A 124 -4.13 -1.28 2.42
CA GLN A 124 -2.66 -1.20 2.44
C GLN A 124 -2.08 -1.83 3.72
N VAL A 125 -2.68 -1.57 4.88
CA VAL A 125 -2.28 -2.20 6.14
C VAL A 125 -2.47 -3.72 6.08
N ALA A 126 -3.62 -4.20 5.58
CA ALA A 126 -3.93 -5.61 5.45
C ALA A 126 -2.97 -6.34 4.51
N LEU A 127 -2.68 -5.75 3.33
CA LEU A 127 -1.74 -6.27 2.34
C LEU A 127 -0.36 -6.50 2.93
N LEU A 128 0.21 -5.49 3.58
CA LEU A 128 1.55 -5.61 4.14
C LEU A 128 1.58 -6.58 5.33
N THR A 129 0.51 -6.61 6.13
CA THR A 129 0.38 -7.51 7.28
C THR A 129 0.40 -8.97 6.84
N ASP A 130 -0.48 -9.35 5.91
CA ASP A 130 -0.56 -10.74 5.45
C ASP A 130 0.73 -11.15 4.73
N ARG A 131 1.32 -10.27 3.92
CA ARG A 131 2.59 -10.55 3.24
C ARG A 131 3.74 -10.77 4.22
N ALA A 132 3.78 -10.01 5.31
CA ALA A 132 4.76 -10.18 6.38
C ALA A 132 4.55 -11.48 7.17
N LEU A 133 3.29 -11.90 7.36
CA LEU A 133 2.96 -13.16 8.04
C LEU A 133 3.34 -14.37 7.18
N ILE A 134 2.99 -14.37 5.89
CA ILE A 134 3.36 -15.44 4.96
C ILE A 134 4.89 -15.57 4.86
N ALA A 135 5.61 -14.45 4.78
CA ALA A 135 7.08 -14.46 4.77
C ALA A 135 7.70 -15.08 6.04
N GLN A 136 6.94 -15.17 7.14
CA GLN A 136 7.32 -15.82 8.39
C GLN A 136 6.75 -17.25 8.53
N GLY A 137 6.13 -17.80 7.47
CA GLY A 137 5.48 -19.11 7.50
C GLY A 137 4.18 -19.15 8.32
N LYS A 138 3.57 -17.99 8.59
CA LYS A 138 2.31 -17.87 9.34
C LYS A 138 1.14 -17.71 8.38
N LYS A 139 -0.06 -18.05 8.88
CA LYS A 139 -1.32 -17.81 8.17
C LYS A 139 -1.65 -16.32 8.09
N GLN A 140 -2.45 -15.96 7.11
CA GLN A 140 -2.97 -14.61 6.91
C GLN A 140 -4.04 -14.23 7.94
N ILE A 141 -4.26 -12.94 8.12
CA ILE A 141 -5.33 -12.41 8.99
C ILE A 141 -6.50 -11.87 8.17
N TYR A 142 -6.21 -11.22 7.04
CA TYR A 142 -7.21 -10.51 6.23
C TYR A 142 -7.51 -11.17 4.88
N GLY A 143 -6.70 -12.14 4.45
CA GLY A 143 -6.91 -12.86 3.20
C GLY A 143 -6.60 -12.01 1.97
N THR A 144 -5.48 -11.30 1.95
CA THR A 144 -5.10 -10.42 0.83
C THR A 144 -4.12 -11.06 -0.14
N GLN A 145 -3.47 -12.15 0.23
CA GLN A 145 -2.53 -12.89 -0.62
C GLN A 145 -3.20 -14.15 -1.18
N ALA A 146 -3.14 -14.29 -2.49
CA ALA A 146 -3.67 -15.42 -3.23
C ALA A 146 -2.77 -15.73 -4.43
N ASP A 147 -2.83 -16.96 -4.89
CA ASP A 147 -2.21 -17.42 -6.13
C ASP A 147 -3.27 -17.85 -7.12
N VAL A 148 -2.91 -17.90 -8.40
CA VAL A 148 -3.74 -18.56 -9.42
C VAL A 148 -3.25 -19.98 -9.60
N SER A 149 -4.10 -20.95 -9.29
CA SER A 149 -3.81 -22.38 -9.44
C SER A 149 -4.98 -23.06 -10.16
N GLU A 150 -4.68 -23.85 -11.19
CA GLU A 150 -5.69 -24.56 -12.00
C GLU A 150 -6.82 -23.65 -12.52
N GLY A 151 -6.48 -22.42 -12.89
CA GLY A 151 -7.46 -21.44 -13.40
C GLY A 151 -8.40 -20.89 -12.32
N LYS A 152 -8.05 -20.99 -11.04
CA LYS A 152 -8.81 -20.45 -9.91
C LYS A 152 -7.91 -19.60 -9.03
N VAL A 153 -8.51 -18.57 -8.41
CA VAL A 153 -7.84 -17.83 -7.35
C VAL A 153 -7.92 -18.64 -6.06
N VAL A 154 -6.79 -18.89 -5.44
CA VAL A 154 -6.66 -19.66 -4.20
C VAL A 154 -5.95 -18.80 -3.18
N PHE A 155 -6.67 -18.38 -2.13
CA PHE A 155 -6.06 -17.67 -1.01
C PHE A 155 -5.08 -18.56 -0.27
N SER A 156 -3.94 -17.98 0.16
CA SER A 156 -3.10 -18.64 1.15
C SER A 156 -3.87 -18.85 2.46
N PRO A 157 -3.52 -19.84 3.31
CA PRO A 157 -4.27 -20.16 4.52
C PRO A 157 -4.53 -18.93 5.42
N ILE A 158 -5.75 -18.81 5.93
CA ILE A 158 -6.21 -17.72 6.82
C ILE A 158 -6.37 -18.31 8.23
N GLU A 159 -5.89 -17.61 9.27
CA GLU A 159 -5.88 -18.12 10.66
C GLU A 159 -7.29 -18.42 11.19
N ASP A 160 -8.25 -17.57 10.85
CA ASP A 160 -9.66 -17.69 11.23
C ASP A 160 -10.55 -17.20 10.08
N GLU A 161 -10.73 -18.05 9.08
CA GLU A 161 -11.48 -17.71 7.86
C GLU A 161 -12.94 -17.38 8.16
N THR A 162 -13.57 -18.03 9.15
CA THR A 162 -14.97 -17.80 9.53
C THR A 162 -15.24 -16.36 9.96
N ASN A 163 -14.28 -15.72 10.66
CA ASN A 163 -14.42 -14.34 11.11
C ASN A 163 -13.57 -13.35 10.30
N VAL A 164 -13.11 -13.72 9.09
CA VAL A 164 -12.27 -12.84 8.26
C VAL A 164 -12.98 -11.55 7.92
N ASP A 165 -14.27 -11.61 7.56
CA ASP A 165 -15.01 -10.44 7.11
C ASP A 165 -15.26 -9.41 8.22
N ILE A 166 -15.33 -9.84 9.50
CA ILE A 166 -15.38 -8.90 10.64
C ILE A 166 -14.12 -8.03 10.65
N ARG A 167 -12.94 -8.64 10.49
CA ARG A 167 -11.66 -7.90 10.46
C ARG A 167 -11.52 -7.05 9.20
N ARG A 168 -12.10 -7.49 8.07
CA ARG A 168 -12.10 -6.73 6.82
C ARG A 168 -13.00 -5.49 6.94
N GLU A 169 -14.16 -5.63 7.57
CA GLU A 169 -15.07 -4.51 7.86
C GLU A 169 -14.43 -3.48 8.80
N GLU A 170 -13.76 -3.92 9.88
CA GLU A 170 -12.99 -3.03 10.78
C GLU A 170 -11.92 -2.20 10.06
N MET A 171 -11.45 -2.68 8.91
CA MET A 171 -10.44 -2.03 8.06
C MET A 171 -11.06 -1.30 6.86
N ASN A 172 -12.37 -1.11 6.82
CA ASN A 172 -13.12 -0.53 5.68
C ASN A 172 -12.84 -1.24 4.36
N MET A 173 -12.67 -2.57 4.38
CA MET A 173 -12.42 -3.39 3.20
C MET A 173 -13.69 -4.12 2.78
N PRO A 174 -13.86 -4.43 1.47
CA PRO A 174 -14.95 -5.29 1.03
C PRO A 174 -14.79 -6.71 1.61
N SER A 175 -15.85 -7.52 1.61
CA SER A 175 -15.78 -8.93 2.03
C SER A 175 -14.76 -9.74 1.21
N LEU A 176 -14.32 -10.87 1.75
CA LEU A 176 -13.39 -11.77 1.08
C LEU A 176 -14.00 -12.33 -0.23
N ASP A 177 -15.30 -12.62 -0.25
CA ASP A 177 -16.02 -13.06 -1.46
C ASP A 177 -16.04 -11.97 -2.54
N PHE A 178 -16.28 -10.71 -2.18
CA PHE A 178 -16.22 -9.62 -3.16
C PHE A 178 -14.78 -9.40 -3.67
N TYR A 179 -13.79 -9.53 -2.79
CA TYR A 179 -12.39 -9.44 -3.16
C TYR A 179 -11.94 -10.58 -4.08
N LEU A 180 -12.46 -11.80 -3.87
CA LEU A 180 -12.26 -12.93 -4.78
C LEU A 180 -12.71 -12.57 -6.21
N LYS A 181 -13.91 -12.00 -6.36
CA LYS A 181 -14.44 -11.58 -7.67
C LYS A 181 -13.59 -10.50 -8.34
N ILE A 182 -13.07 -9.55 -7.55
CA ILE A 182 -12.09 -8.55 -8.06
C ILE A 182 -10.87 -9.27 -8.63
N MET A 183 -10.29 -10.21 -7.89
CA MET A 183 -9.11 -10.95 -8.35
C MET A 183 -9.41 -11.82 -9.57
N GLU A 184 -10.55 -12.53 -9.59
CA GLU A 184 -10.97 -13.33 -10.75
C GLU A 184 -11.08 -12.46 -12.02
N LYS A 185 -11.62 -11.25 -11.89
CA LYS A 185 -11.68 -10.27 -12.99
C LYS A 185 -10.28 -9.79 -13.39
N MET A 186 -9.43 -9.41 -12.43
CA MET A 186 -8.07 -8.91 -12.70
C MET A 186 -7.19 -9.95 -13.39
N TYR A 187 -7.34 -11.23 -13.03
CA TYR A 187 -6.59 -12.34 -13.64
C TYR A 187 -7.23 -12.89 -14.93
N GLY A 188 -8.36 -12.33 -15.37
CA GLY A 188 -9.09 -12.81 -16.56
C GLY A 188 -9.64 -14.24 -16.40
N ILE A 189 -9.87 -14.68 -15.16
CA ILE A 189 -10.41 -16.02 -14.84
C ILE A 189 -11.91 -16.05 -15.07
N LYS A 190 -12.61 -14.99 -14.63
CA LYS A 190 -14.06 -14.88 -14.71
C LYS A 190 -14.49 -13.44 -14.89
N GLU A 191 -15.49 -13.25 -15.75
CA GLU A 191 -16.11 -11.94 -15.91
C GLU A 191 -17.05 -11.63 -14.75
N HIS A 192 -16.91 -10.40 -14.25
CA HIS A 192 -17.78 -9.80 -13.25
C HIS A 192 -18.24 -8.44 -13.80
N PRO A 193 -19.31 -8.40 -14.62
CA PRO A 193 -19.82 -7.16 -15.22
C PRO A 193 -20.33 -6.16 -14.18
N GLU A 194 -20.69 -6.64 -12.99
CA GLU A 194 -21.07 -5.82 -11.84
C GLU A 194 -19.89 -5.11 -11.16
N ILE A 195 -18.65 -5.53 -11.44
CA ILE A 195 -17.43 -4.93 -10.88
C ILE A 195 -16.83 -3.97 -11.89
N VAL A 196 -16.83 -2.69 -11.55
CA VAL A 196 -16.10 -1.64 -12.25
C VAL A 196 -14.78 -1.41 -11.52
N LEU A 197 -13.67 -1.75 -12.17
CA LEU A 197 -12.33 -1.38 -11.72
C LEU A 197 -12.07 0.03 -12.23
N ASN A 198 -11.89 0.98 -11.32
CA ASN A 198 -11.58 2.38 -11.64
C ASN A 198 -10.08 2.59 -11.80
#